data_AF-E2APF5-F1
#
_entry.id   AF-E2APF5-F1
#
_cell.length_a   1.000
_cell.length_b   1.000
_cell.length_c   1.000
_cell.angle_alpha   90.00
_cell.angle_beta   90.00
_cell.angle_gamma   90.00
#
_symmetry.space_group_name_H-M   'P 1'
#
loop_
_entity.id
_entity.type
_entity.pdbx_description
1 polymer ?
#
loop_
_entity_poly.entity_id
_entity_poly.type
_entity_poly.pdbx_seq_one_letter_code
_entity_poly.pdbx_strand_id
1 'polypeptide(L)'
;MKTGLRLLSAVINPIGFHLVSSSKFFRAYAVSVSLNFTRKTCQPSSNAAFNGYILSVERLERENMAEADETQKKKRTFRKFTFRGVDLDQLLDMPNEQLMDLMHARARRRFSHGLKRKSMALVKKLRKAKKETPPNEKPEIVKTHLRNMIIVPEMVGSIVGVYNGKTFNQVEIKPEMIGHYLGEFSVTYKPVKHGRPGIGATHSSRFIPLK
;
A
#
# COMPACT_ATOMS: atom_id res chain seq x y z
N MET A 1 31.53 51.57 -24.41
CA MET A 1 32.74 50.92 -23.86
C MET A 1 32.23 49.69 -23.10
N LYS A 2 32.20 48.48 -23.69
CA LYS A 2 33.26 47.44 -23.64
C LYS A 2 33.74 47.25 -22.19
N THR A 3 33.60 46.14 -21.47
CA THR A 3 33.47 44.68 -21.71
C THR A 3 32.92 44.07 -20.39
N GLY A 4 32.16 42.99 -20.26
CA GLY A 4 32.25 41.68 -20.90
C GLY A 4 33.30 40.81 -20.20
N LEU A 5 32.90 39.83 -19.37
CA LEU A 5 33.57 38.53 -19.27
C LEU A 5 32.68 37.48 -18.57
N ARG A 6 32.08 36.62 -19.40
CA ARG A 6 31.68 35.26 -19.04
C ARG A 6 32.93 34.39 -19.12
N LEU A 7 33.13 33.48 -18.18
CA LEU A 7 34.01 32.33 -18.39
C LEU A 7 33.19 31.04 -18.32
N LEU A 8 33.07 30.45 -19.50
CA LEU A 8 32.73 29.08 -19.80
C LEU A 8 34.03 28.25 -19.87
N SER A 9 33.85 26.93 -19.89
CA SER A 9 34.80 25.88 -20.32
C SER A 9 35.79 25.39 -19.26
N ALA A 10 36.17 24.12 -19.17
CA ALA A 10 35.78 22.88 -19.84
C ALA A 10 36.70 21.76 -19.32
N VAL A 11 36.18 20.52 -19.28
CA VAL A 11 36.87 19.23 -19.59
C VAL A 11 37.99 18.82 -18.62
N ILE A 12 37.95 17.62 -18.03
CA ILE A 12 38.62 16.40 -18.52
C ILE A 12 37.97 15.15 -17.87
N ASN A 13 37.34 14.30 -18.68
CA ASN A 13 37.28 12.83 -18.53
C ASN A 13 38.57 12.26 -19.17
N PRO A 14 39.08 11.02 -18.88
CA PRO A 14 38.33 9.75 -18.79
C PRO A 14 38.89 8.73 -17.76
N ILE A 15 38.20 7.62 -17.49
CA ILE A 15 38.55 6.20 -17.77
C ILE A 15 37.50 5.43 -16.94
N GLY A 16 36.60 4.57 -17.41
CA GLY A 16 36.66 3.66 -18.54
C GLY A 16 37.11 2.28 -18.08
N PHE A 17 36.26 1.47 -17.44
CA PHE A 17 36.46 0.02 -17.45
C PHE A 17 35.15 -0.78 -17.36
N HIS A 18 34.87 -1.43 -18.48
CA HIS A 18 33.90 -2.49 -18.73
C HIS A 18 34.27 -3.78 -17.99
N LEU A 19 33.27 -4.56 -17.56
CA LEU A 19 33.31 -6.04 -17.50
C LEU A 19 31.87 -6.52 -17.28
N VAL A 20 31.08 -6.75 -18.33
CA VAL A 20 31.02 -7.97 -19.16
C VAL A 20 30.57 -9.18 -18.35
N SER A 21 29.29 -9.52 -18.56
CA SER A 21 28.76 -10.86 -18.45
C SER A 21 29.56 -11.80 -19.36
N SER A 22 29.96 -12.97 -18.85
CA SER A 22 29.87 -14.22 -19.60
C SER A 22 30.33 -15.39 -18.75
N SER A 23 29.41 -16.32 -18.59
CA SER A 23 29.66 -17.75 -18.60
C SER A 23 30.90 -18.13 -19.41
N LYS A 24 31.83 -18.84 -18.79
CA LYS A 24 32.41 -20.10 -19.27
C LYS A 24 33.70 -20.39 -18.52
N PHE A 25 33.87 -21.69 -18.25
CA PHE A 25 35.16 -22.37 -18.31
C PHE A 25 36.14 -22.19 -17.13
N PHE A 26 36.32 -23.31 -16.43
CA PHE A 26 37.58 -23.92 -15.96
C PHE A 26 37.56 -24.40 -14.50
N ARG A 27 37.07 -25.63 -14.40
CA ARG A 27 37.45 -26.78 -13.56
C ARG A 27 38.81 -26.75 -12.84
N ALA A 28 38.83 -27.48 -11.73
CA ALA A 28 39.94 -28.10 -10.98
C ALA A 28 40.69 -27.15 -10.02
N TYR A 29 40.92 -27.49 -8.75
CA TYR A 29 41.63 -28.68 -8.28
C TYR A 29 41.10 -29.18 -6.91
N ALA A 30 40.78 -30.47 -6.82
CA ALA A 30 40.81 -31.23 -5.59
C ALA A 30 41.70 -32.46 -5.83
N VAL A 31 42.90 -32.36 -5.26
CA VAL A 31 43.79 -33.39 -4.70
C VAL A 31 43.74 -34.81 -5.27
N SER A 32 44.90 -35.19 -5.79
CA SER A 32 45.42 -36.52 -6.08
C SER A 32 45.25 -37.54 -4.96
N VAL A 33 44.79 -38.75 -5.29
CA VAL A 33 45.49 -40.01 -4.90
C VAL A 33 45.25 -41.03 -6.02
N SER A 34 46.35 -41.47 -6.62
CA SER A 34 46.43 -42.57 -7.57
C SER A 34 46.20 -43.91 -6.85
N LEU A 35 45.44 -44.82 -7.47
CA LEU A 35 45.81 -46.24 -7.51
C LEU A 35 45.02 -46.94 -8.61
N ASN A 36 45.78 -47.47 -9.55
CA ASN A 36 45.33 -48.27 -10.67
C ASN A 36 44.77 -49.60 -10.17
N PHE A 37 43.61 -50.04 -10.68
CA PHE A 37 43.38 -51.47 -10.83
C PHE A 37 42.48 -51.78 -12.03
N THR A 38 42.90 -52.80 -12.74
CA THR A 38 42.47 -53.23 -14.07
C THR A 38 41.19 -54.04 -14.09
N ARG A 39 40.54 -54.00 -15.27
CA ARG A 39 39.79 -55.08 -15.96
C ARG A 39 38.39 -55.50 -15.45
N LYS A 40 37.48 -55.38 -16.42
CA LYS A 40 36.55 -56.41 -16.93
C LYS A 40 35.26 -56.75 -16.15
N THR A 41 34.18 -56.55 -16.92
CA THR A 41 32.98 -57.39 -17.12
C THR A 41 31.79 -57.29 -16.17
N CYS A 42 30.62 -57.32 -16.83
CA CYS A 42 29.28 -57.69 -16.39
C CYS A 42 28.43 -56.64 -15.65
N GLN A 43 27.46 -56.09 -16.38
CA GLN A 43 26.08 -55.90 -15.88
C GLN A 43 25.39 -57.29 -15.80
N PRO A 44 24.22 -57.50 -15.16
CA PRO A 44 23.26 -56.56 -14.55
C PRO A 44 22.69 -57.02 -13.17
N SER A 45 21.87 -56.18 -12.52
CA SER A 45 20.64 -56.52 -11.76
C SER A 45 20.45 -55.66 -10.50
N SER A 46 19.53 -54.70 -10.60
CA SER A 46 18.61 -54.23 -9.53
C SER A 46 18.00 -52.86 -9.89
N ASN A 47 17.51 -52.70 -11.13
CA ASN A 47 16.75 -51.52 -11.57
C ASN A 47 15.33 -51.42 -10.94
N ALA A 48 15.03 -52.20 -9.90
CA ALA A 48 13.75 -52.15 -9.19
C ALA A 48 13.78 -51.21 -7.97
N ALA A 49 14.93 -50.98 -7.35
CA ALA A 49 15.03 -50.15 -6.14
C ALA A 49 15.13 -48.65 -6.43
N PHE A 50 15.59 -48.26 -7.62
CA PHE A 50 15.75 -46.85 -7.99
C PHE A 50 14.43 -46.21 -8.46
N ASN A 51 13.57 -46.97 -9.15
CA ASN A 51 12.26 -46.49 -9.62
C ASN A 51 11.20 -46.40 -8.51
N GLY A 52 11.37 -47.12 -7.39
CA GLY A 52 10.45 -47.06 -6.25
C GLY A 52 10.61 -45.79 -5.39
N TYR A 53 11.85 -45.28 -5.27
CA TYR A 53 12.14 -44.04 -4.52
C TYR A 53 11.80 -42.76 -5.31
N ILE A 54 11.90 -42.80 -6.64
CA ILE A 54 11.51 -41.65 -7.49
C ILE A 54 9.99 -41.46 -7.48
N LEU A 55 9.20 -42.56 -7.53
CA LEU A 55 7.74 -42.50 -7.48
C LEU A 55 7.16 -42.12 -6.10
N SER A 56 7.92 -42.26 -5.01
CA SER A 56 7.52 -41.83 -3.66
C SER A 56 7.89 -40.38 -3.35
N VAL A 57 9.04 -39.89 -3.86
CA VAL A 57 9.41 -38.46 -3.77
C VAL A 57 8.50 -37.60 -4.65
N GLU A 58 8.19 -38.02 -5.88
CA GLU A 58 7.24 -37.29 -6.75
C GLU A 58 5.79 -37.32 -6.23
N ARG A 59 5.43 -38.32 -5.41
CA ARG A 59 4.10 -38.39 -4.76
C ARG A 59 4.04 -37.48 -3.54
N LEU A 60 5.09 -37.44 -2.72
CA LEU A 60 5.21 -36.50 -1.59
C LEU A 60 5.33 -35.04 -2.07
N GLU A 61 6.01 -34.78 -3.18
CA GLU A 61 6.06 -33.43 -3.78
C GLU A 61 4.69 -32.99 -4.33
N ARG A 62 3.91 -33.91 -4.90
CA ARG A 62 2.53 -33.62 -5.34
C ARG A 62 1.54 -33.44 -4.19
N GLU A 63 1.71 -34.17 -3.09
CA GLU A 63 0.91 -34.02 -1.87
C GLU A 63 1.20 -32.67 -1.17
N ASN A 64 2.48 -32.28 -1.07
CA ASN A 64 2.88 -30.96 -0.55
C ASN A 64 2.41 -29.79 -1.45
N MET A 65 2.39 -29.96 -2.77
CA MET A 65 1.83 -28.96 -3.69
C MET A 65 0.29 -28.89 -3.62
N ALA A 66 -0.39 -30.01 -3.37
CA ALA A 66 -1.85 -30.05 -3.22
C ALA A 66 -2.30 -29.38 -1.91
N GLU A 67 -1.59 -29.59 -0.80
CA GLU A 67 -1.86 -28.89 0.46
C GLU A 67 -1.54 -27.37 0.38
N ALA A 68 -0.51 -26.99 -0.39
CA ALA A 68 -0.20 -25.58 -0.69
C ALA A 68 -1.29 -24.89 -1.53
N ASP A 69 -2.00 -25.63 -2.38
CA ASP A 69 -3.09 -25.11 -3.22
C ASP A 69 -4.43 -25.06 -2.46
N GLU A 70 -4.66 -25.99 -1.52
CA GLU A 70 -5.82 -25.96 -0.62
C GLU A 70 -5.73 -24.87 0.47
N THR A 71 -4.54 -24.63 1.01
CA THR A 71 -4.30 -23.50 1.93
C THR A 71 -4.45 -22.14 1.25
N GLN A 72 -4.31 -22.06 -0.09
CA GLN A 72 -4.65 -20.87 -0.87
C GLN A 72 -6.17 -20.66 -0.99
N LYS A 73 -6.94 -21.75 -1.17
CA LYS A 73 -8.41 -21.70 -1.35
C LYS A 73 -9.19 -21.33 -0.08
N LYS A 74 -8.60 -21.50 1.12
CA LYS A 74 -9.21 -21.09 2.41
C LYS A 74 -8.85 -19.65 2.83
N LYS A 75 -8.07 -18.91 2.05
CA LYS A 75 -7.93 -17.46 2.26
C LYS A 75 -9.25 -16.81 1.84
N ARG A 76 -9.97 -16.21 2.79
CA ARG A 76 -11.10 -15.31 2.48
C ARG A 76 -10.65 -14.42 1.33
N THR A 77 -11.28 -14.52 0.16
CA THR A 77 -10.90 -13.73 -1.01
C THR A 77 -10.97 -12.27 -0.61
N PHE A 78 -9.81 -11.62 -0.49
CA PHE A 78 -9.75 -10.19 -0.21
C PHE A 78 -10.52 -9.49 -1.31
N ARG A 79 -11.63 -8.84 -0.96
CA ARG A 79 -12.43 -8.10 -1.93
C ARG A 79 -11.55 -6.95 -2.44
N LYS A 80 -11.13 -7.03 -3.70
CA LYS A 80 -10.43 -5.94 -4.37
C LYS A 80 -11.36 -4.74 -4.36
N PHE A 81 -10.85 -3.60 -3.88
CA PHE A 81 -11.62 -2.37 -3.87
C PHE A 81 -11.74 -1.84 -5.29
N THR A 82 -12.98 -1.66 -5.75
CA THR A 82 -13.29 -1.05 -7.03
C THR A 82 -14.12 0.22 -6.80
N PHE A 83 -13.66 1.36 -7.29
CA PHE A 83 -14.43 2.60 -7.31
C PHE A 83 -15.11 2.75 -8.67
N ARG A 84 -16.44 2.60 -8.72
CA ARG A 84 -17.24 2.78 -9.95
C ARG A 84 -16.74 1.94 -11.14
N GLY A 85 -16.28 0.72 -10.86
CA GLY A 85 -15.76 -0.21 -11.87
C GLY A 85 -14.27 -0.03 -12.18
N VAL A 86 -13.55 0.85 -11.48
CA VAL A 86 -12.11 1.06 -11.63
C VAL A 86 -11.35 0.61 -10.39
N ASP A 87 -10.24 -0.09 -10.58
CA ASP A 87 -9.36 -0.56 -9.51
C ASP A 87 -8.56 0.58 -8.85
N LEU A 88 -8.09 0.35 -7.63
CA LEU A 88 -7.33 1.36 -6.88
C LEU A 88 -6.01 1.76 -7.55
N ASP A 89 -5.28 0.79 -8.10
CA ASP A 89 -3.99 1.05 -8.76
C ASP A 89 -4.20 1.91 -10.01
N GLN A 90 -5.22 1.56 -10.80
CA GLN A 90 -5.63 2.36 -11.96
C GLN A 90 -6.06 3.78 -11.57
N LEU A 91 -6.73 3.98 -10.43
CA LEU A 91 -7.11 5.31 -9.93
C LEU A 91 -5.93 6.20 -9.57
N LEU A 92 -4.77 5.62 -9.22
CA LEU A 92 -3.57 6.37 -8.88
C LEU A 92 -2.82 6.85 -10.12
N ASP A 93 -2.84 6.05 -11.19
CA ASP A 93 -2.13 6.34 -12.44
C ASP A 93 -2.93 7.25 -13.38
N MET A 94 -4.26 7.33 -13.21
CA MET A 94 -5.11 8.17 -14.05
C MET A 94 -4.88 9.68 -13.84
N PRO A 95 -4.99 10.49 -14.91
CA PRO A 95 -4.93 11.93 -14.80
C PRO A 95 -6.19 12.51 -14.14
N ASN A 96 -6.06 13.70 -13.55
CA ASN A 96 -7.14 14.36 -12.81
C ASN A 96 -8.41 14.58 -13.63
N GLU A 97 -8.32 14.78 -14.94
CA GLU A 97 -9.47 15.02 -15.83
C GLU A 97 -10.41 13.80 -15.86
N GLN A 98 -9.86 12.61 -16.09
CA GLN A 98 -10.61 11.35 -16.09
C GLN A 98 -11.18 11.05 -14.70
N LEU A 99 -10.42 11.38 -13.64
CA LEU A 99 -10.91 11.26 -12.27
C LEU A 99 -12.12 12.16 -12.01
N MET A 100 -12.23 13.33 -12.64
CA MET A 100 -13.40 14.19 -12.46
C MET A 100 -14.66 13.48 -12.93
N ASP A 101 -14.67 12.85 -14.10
CA ASP A 101 -15.87 12.22 -14.66
C ASP A 101 -16.44 11.10 -13.78
N LEU A 102 -15.56 10.39 -13.07
CA LEU A 102 -15.95 9.36 -12.10
C LEU A 102 -16.53 9.94 -10.80
N MET A 103 -16.23 11.20 -10.46
CA MET A 103 -16.63 11.77 -9.17
C MET A 103 -18.05 12.32 -9.17
N HIS A 104 -18.63 12.46 -7.97
CA HIS A 104 -19.97 13.04 -7.82
C HIS A 104 -20.01 14.52 -8.25
N ALA A 105 -21.20 15.04 -8.62
CA ALA A 105 -21.37 16.38 -9.18
C ALA A 105 -20.74 17.51 -8.33
N ARG A 106 -20.90 17.46 -7.01
CA ARG A 106 -20.29 18.44 -6.08
C ARG A 106 -18.76 18.39 -6.07
N ALA A 107 -18.14 17.21 -6.20
CA ALA A 107 -16.69 17.07 -6.28
C ALA A 107 -16.18 17.58 -7.62
N ARG A 108 -16.84 17.22 -8.74
CA ARG A 108 -16.54 17.76 -10.07
C ARG A 108 -16.55 19.28 -10.10
N ARG A 109 -17.62 19.90 -9.59
CA ARG A 109 -17.71 21.37 -9.47
C ARG A 109 -16.54 21.94 -8.66
N ARG A 110 -16.15 21.27 -7.58
CA ARG A 110 -15.04 21.74 -6.74
C ARG A 110 -13.69 21.68 -7.47
N PHE A 111 -13.41 20.60 -8.19
CA PHE A 111 -12.19 20.46 -8.98
C PHE A 111 -12.15 21.42 -10.16
N SER A 112 -13.27 21.62 -10.86
CA SER A 112 -13.42 22.63 -11.92
C SER A 112 -13.13 24.06 -11.43
N HIS A 113 -13.56 24.40 -10.21
CA HIS A 113 -13.21 25.68 -9.58
C HIS A 113 -11.74 25.76 -9.09
N GLY A 114 -10.96 24.67 -9.17
CA GLY A 114 -9.53 24.63 -8.88
C GLY A 114 -9.16 24.59 -7.38
N LEU A 115 -8.21 23.73 -6.98
CA LEU A 115 -7.79 23.58 -5.58
C LEU A 115 -7.09 24.86 -5.05
N LYS A 116 -7.51 25.35 -3.87
CA LYS A 116 -6.88 26.51 -3.21
C LYS A 116 -5.50 26.13 -2.67
N ARG A 117 -4.62 27.11 -2.49
CA ARG A 117 -3.25 26.93 -1.94
C ARG A 117 -3.20 26.06 -0.68
N LYS A 118 -4.13 26.24 0.25
CA LYS A 118 -4.22 25.46 1.50
C LYS A 118 -4.46 23.97 1.25
N SER A 119 -5.35 23.63 0.31
CA SER A 119 -5.64 22.25 -0.09
C SER A 119 -4.43 21.57 -0.72
N MET A 120 -3.73 22.27 -1.62
CA MET A 120 -2.50 21.76 -2.23
C MET A 120 -1.37 21.56 -1.22
N ALA A 121 -1.25 22.46 -0.24
CA ALA A 121 -0.28 22.30 0.84
C ALA A 121 -0.55 21.06 1.70
N LEU A 122 -1.82 20.72 1.94
CA LEU A 122 -2.19 19.50 2.67
C LEU A 122 -1.75 18.25 1.90
N VAL A 123 -2.07 18.16 0.60
CA VAL A 123 -1.67 17.02 -0.23
C VAL A 123 -0.15 16.86 -0.25
N LYS A 124 0.60 17.96 -0.38
CA LYS A 124 2.07 17.94 -0.32
C LYS A 124 2.61 17.40 1.01
N LYS A 125 2.02 17.81 2.14
CA LYS A 125 2.39 17.29 3.46
C LYS A 125 2.14 15.78 3.59
N LEU A 126 1.00 15.31 3.07
CA LEU A 126 0.65 13.88 3.10
C LEU A 126 1.58 13.05 2.21
N ARG A 127 1.94 13.56 1.02
CA ARG A 127 2.94 12.93 0.16
C ARG A 127 4.30 12.84 0.83
N LYS A 128 4.69 13.87 1.60
CA LYS A 128 5.93 13.88 2.37
C LYS A 128 5.88 12.81 3.49
N ALA A 129 4.83 12.82 4.30
CA ALA A 129 4.65 11.86 5.39
C ALA A 129 4.67 10.41 4.91
N LYS A 130 4.02 10.09 3.78
CA LYS A 130 4.06 8.76 3.15
C LYS A 130 5.44 8.32 2.65
N LYS A 131 6.32 9.27 2.31
CA LYS A 131 7.67 8.97 1.80
C LYS A 131 8.66 8.74 2.92
N GLU A 132 8.48 9.43 4.05
CA GLU A 132 9.39 9.35 5.20
C GLU A 132 9.16 8.09 6.04
N THR A 133 8.05 7.39 5.81
CA THR A 133 7.68 6.22 6.60
C THR A 133 8.39 4.96 6.12
N PRO A 134 8.89 4.14 7.05
CA PRO A 134 9.45 2.84 6.70
C PRO A 134 8.34 1.91 6.19
N PRO A 135 8.70 0.94 5.33
CA PRO A 135 7.73 -0.03 4.83
C PRO A 135 7.15 -0.84 6.01
N ASN A 136 5.82 -0.98 6.03
CA ASN A 136 4.99 -1.62 7.07
C ASN A 136 4.59 -0.76 8.29
N GLU A 137 5.03 0.49 8.39
CA GLU A 137 4.56 1.39 9.45
C GLU A 137 3.50 2.38 8.97
N LYS A 138 2.69 2.84 9.92
CA LYS A 138 1.66 3.84 9.66
C LYS A 138 2.27 5.24 9.57
N PRO A 139 1.80 6.09 8.65
CA PRO A 139 2.36 7.44 8.49
C PRO A 139 2.06 8.38 9.64
N GLU A 140 2.94 9.39 9.78
CA GLU A 140 2.75 10.44 10.77
C GLU A 140 1.42 11.18 10.56
N ILE A 141 0.77 11.52 11.68
CA ILE A 141 -0.52 12.19 11.71
C ILE A 141 -0.38 13.64 11.24
N VAL A 142 -0.95 13.96 10.08
CA VAL A 142 -1.01 15.35 9.59
C VAL A 142 -2.29 16.02 10.09
N LYS A 143 -2.14 17.02 10.97
CA LYS A 143 -3.26 17.80 11.52
C LYS A 143 -3.78 18.83 10.49
N THR A 144 -5.10 18.93 10.35
CA THR A 144 -5.76 19.85 9.43
C THR A 144 -7.07 20.41 9.98
N HIS A 145 -7.35 21.66 9.64
CA HIS A 145 -8.66 22.31 9.87
C HIS A 145 -9.56 22.25 8.63
N LEU A 146 -9.04 21.74 7.50
CA LEU A 146 -9.75 21.74 6.22
C LEU A 146 -10.77 20.60 6.17
N ARG A 147 -11.96 20.85 6.71
CA ARG A 147 -13.10 19.90 6.65
C ARG A 147 -13.76 19.82 5.27
N ASN A 148 -13.51 20.80 4.40
CA ASN A 148 -14.06 20.91 3.06
C ASN A 148 -13.19 20.26 1.97
N MET A 149 -12.12 19.58 2.34
CA MET A 149 -11.25 18.86 1.40
C MET A 149 -11.89 17.54 1.00
N ILE A 150 -11.84 17.21 -0.29
CA ILE A 150 -12.27 15.93 -0.85
C ILE A 150 -11.11 14.95 -0.71
N ILE A 151 -11.43 13.69 -0.39
CA ILE A 151 -10.44 12.62 -0.36
C ILE A 151 -10.08 12.22 -1.79
N VAL A 152 -8.81 12.45 -2.14
CA VAL A 152 -8.20 12.09 -3.43
C VAL A 152 -7.57 10.70 -3.30
N PRO A 153 -7.54 9.86 -4.35
CA PRO A 153 -6.91 8.53 -4.32
C PRO A 153 -5.48 8.53 -3.75
N GLU A 154 -4.70 9.58 -4.04
CA GLU A 154 -3.34 9.76 -3.50
C GLU A 154 -3.25 9.80 -1.97
N MET A 155 -4.35 10.09 -1.27
CA MET A 155 -4.39 10.19 0.20
C MET A 155 -4.65 8.84 0.88
N VAL A 156 -4.98 7.79 0.12
CA VAL A 156 -5.31 6.47 0.68
C VAL A 156 -4.14 5.90 1.46
N GLY A 157 -4.37 5.45 2.70
CA GLY A 157 -3.32 4.97 3.61
C GLY A 157 -2.59 6.06 4.40
N SER A 158 -2.92 7.35 4.22
CA SER A 158 -2.46 8.41 5.13
C SER A 158 -3.34 8.50 6.37
N ILE A 159 -2.75 8.98 7.48
CA ILE A 159 -3.50 9.36 8.69
C ILE A 159 -3.64 10.88 8.75
N VAL A 160 -4.89 11.34 8.78
CA VAL A 160 -5.24 12.75 8.81
C VAL A 160 -5.93 13.08 10.13
N GLY A 161 -5.40 14.05 10.86
CA GLY A 161 -6.05 14.61 12.05
C GLY A 161 -7.04 15.69 11.65
N VAL A 162 -8.34 15.39 11.58
CA VAL A 162 -9.38 16.36 11.20
C VAL A 162 -9.86 17.12 12.43
N TYR A 163 -9.80 18.46 12.39
CA TYR A 163 -10.28 19.28 13.50
C TYR A 163 -11.80 19.28 13.61
N ASN A 164 -12.29 19.04 14.82
CA ASN A 164 -13.71 18.91 15.11
C ASN A 164 -14.35 20.17 15.73
N GLY A 165 -13.54 21.16 16.12
CA GLY A 165 -13.96 22.31 16.93
C GLY A 165 -13.40 22.30 18.35
N LYS A 166 -12.93 21.13 18.82
CA LYS A 166 -12.25 20.98 20.13
C LYS A 166 -10.98 20.15 20.02
N THR A 167 -11.05 19.00 19.34
CA THR A 167 -9.95 18.04 19.21
C THR A 167 -9.67 17.74 17.74
N PHE A 168 -8.48 17.18 17.47
CA PHE A 168 -8.15 16.57 16.19
C PHE A 168 -8.48 15.08 16.25
N ASN A 169 -9.46 14.67 15.46
CA ASN A 169 -9.85 13.28 15.34
C ASN A 169 -8.94 12.61 14.30
N GLN A 170 -8.29 11.51 14.68
CA GLN A 170 -7.40 10.78 13.79
C GLN A 170 -8.23 9.90 12.86
N VAL A 171 -8.14 10.16 11.56
CA VAL A 171 -8.84 9.40 10.52
C VAL A 171 -7.80 8.74 9.64
N GLU A 172 -7.78 7.41 9.65
CA GLU A 172 -7.03 6.60 8.70
C GLU A 172 -7.82 6.48 7.40
N ILE A 173 -7.26 6.99 6.30
CA ILE A 173 -7.98 7.08 5.03
C ILE A 173 -8.01 5.71 4.36
N LYS A 174 -9.20 5.12 4.33
CA LYS A 174 -9.48 3.88 3.60
C LYS A 174 -9.86 4.17 2.14
N PRO A 175 -9.66 3.23 1.21
CA PRO A 175 -10.05 3.42 -0.19
C PRO A 175 -11.56 3.63 -0.37
N GLU A 176 -12.38 3.05 0.52
CA GLU A 176 -13.84 3.23 0.55
C GLU A 176 -14.27 4.70 0.77
N MET A 177 -13.38 5.55 1.27
CA MET A 177 -13.67 6.94 1.56
C MET A 177 -13.40 7.88 0.38
N ILE A 178 -12.91 7.37 -0.77
CA ILE A 178 -12.64 8.19 -1.96
C ILE A 178 -13.92 8.91 -2.42
N GLY A 179 -13.80 10.21 -2.69
CA GLY A 179 -14.94 11.05 -3.08
C GLY A 179 -15.69 11.70 -1.92
N HIS A 180 -15.52 11.25 -0.69
CA HIS A 180 -16.13 11.89 0.48
C HIS A 180 -15.33 13.12 0.94
N TYR A 181 -15.97 13.99 1.72
CA TYR A 181 -15.29 15.11 2.38
C TYR A 181 -14.69 14.69 3.72
N LEU A 182 -13.50 15.19 4.04
CA LEU A 182 -12.85 14.92 5.34
C LEU A 182 -13.73 15.27 6.54
N GLY A 183 -14.59 16.30 6.40
CA GLY A 183 -15.50 16.73 7.46
C GLY A 183 -16.58 15.70 7.83
N GLU A 184 -16.89 14.74 6.95
CA GLU A 184 -17.89 13.69 7.20
C GLU A 184 -17.42 12.68 8.25
N PHE A 185 -16.10 12.45 8.33
CA PHE A 185 -15.50 11.48 9.24
C PHE A 185 -15.24 12.05 10.65
N SER A 186 -15.52 13.33 10.86
CA SER A 186 -15.36 14.00 12.16
C SER A 186 -16.67 14.63 12.61
N VAL A 187 -17.32 13.98 13.58
CA VAL A 187 -18.61 14.41 14.15
C VAL A 187 -18.41 15.58 15.12
N THR A 188 -18.96 16.76 14.80
CA THR A 188 -18.77 18.02 15.55
C THR A 188 -19.37 18.05 16.94
N TYR A 189 -20.47 17.32 17.12
CA TYR A 189 -21.21 17.31 18.36
C TYR A 189 -21.12 15.95 19.01
N LYS A 190 -21.45 15.88 20.30
CA LYS A 190 -21.67 14.61 20.96
C LYS A 190 -23.12 14.20 20.74
N PRO A 191 -23.41 13.03 20.18
CA PRO A 191 -24.78 12.59 19.99
C PRO A 191 -25.49 12.55 21.36
N VAL A 192 -26.59 13.29 21.47
CA VAL A 192 -27.36 13.38 22.71
C VAL A 192 -28.19 12.12 22.83
N LYS A 193 -27.93 11.33 23.88
CA LYS A 193 -28.84 10.27 24.30
C LYS A 193 -29.71 10.84 25.41
N HIS A 194 -31.01 10.94 25.18
CA HIS A 194 -31.93 11.38 26.22
C HIS A 194 -31.91 10.36 27.36
N GLY A 195 -31.64 10.82 28.57
CA GLY A 195 -31.81 10.03 29.77
C GLY A 195 -33.28 9.90 30.14
N ARG A 196 -33.54 9.23 31.27
CA ARG A 196 -34.86 9.34 31.90
C ARG A 196 -35.11 10.81 32.25
N PRO A 197 -36.30 11.36 31.94
CA PRO A 197 -36.64 12.70 32.39
C PRO A 197 -36.44 12.80 33.91
N GLY A 198 -35.79 13.87 34.38
CA GLY A 198 -35.72 14.15 35.81
C GLY A 198 -37.12 14.38 36.38
N ILE A 199 -37.31 14.13 37.68
CA ILE A 199 -38.55 14.47 38.37
C ILE A 199 -38.75 15.98 38.24
N GLY A 200 -39.86 16.39 37.61
CA GLY A 200 -40.18 17.79 37.30
C GLY A 200 -39.80 18.26 35.89
N ALA A 201 -39.13 17.43 35.06
CA ALA A 201 -38.78 17.79 33.68
C ALA A 201 -39.95 17.62 32.70
N THR A 202 -40.87 16.69 32.97
CA THR A 202 -42.11 16.50 32.21
C THR A 202 -43.32 16.89 33.04
N HIS A 203 -44.37 17.42 32.39
CA HIS A 203 -45.62 17.82 33.07
C HIS A 203 -46.25 16.66 33.87
N SER A 204 -46.09 15.41 33.42
CA SER A 204 -46.57 14.21 34.11
C SER A 204 -45.78 13.83 35.37
N SER A 205 -44.50 14.19 35.44
CA SER A 205 -43.63 13.87 36.59
C SER A 205 -43.76 14.84 37.76
N ARG A 206 -44.52 15.93 37.60
CA ARG A 206 -44.66 17.01 38.58
C ARG A 206 -45.50 16.62 39.80
N PHE A 207 -46.34 15.60 39.66
CA PHE A 207 -47.27 15.16 40.72
C PHE A 207 -46.80 13.91 41.47
N ILE A 208 -45.57 13.44 41.23
CA ILE A 208 -45.02 12.29 41.98
C ILE A 208 -44.57 12.82 43.35
N PRO A 209 -45.19 12.41 44.46
CA PRO A 209 -44.77 12.85 45.79
C PRO A 209 -43.37 12.30 46.09
N LEU A 210 -42.44 13.19 46.42
CA LEU A 210 -41.14 12.81 46.96
C LEU A 210 -41.34 12.30 48.39
N LYS A 211 -40.75 11.14 48.70
CA LYS A 211 -40.75 10.55 50.04
C LYS A 211 -39.55 11.03 50.84
#